data_AF-A0A961DIK6-F1
#
_entry.id   AF-A0A961DIK6-F1
#
_cell.length_a   1.000
_cell.length_b   1.000
_cell.length_c   1.000
_cell.angle_alpha   90.00
_cell.angle_beta   90.00
_cell.angle_gamma   90.00
#
_symmetry.space_group_name_H-M   'P 1'
#
loop_
_entity.id
_entity.type
_entity.pdbx_description
1 polymer ?
#
loop_
_entity_poly.entity_id
_entity_poly.type
_entity_poly.pdbx_seq_one_letter_code
_entity_poly.pdbx_strand_id
1 'polypeptide(L)'
;YVTFEGDNNVLLQLVAKRLLTDFSDKFKDADIGALASFVVGQAADAAIHGTGLRTVAQTIKDFGSTARSVKELRETNVQRELLTDRVETMVSDLAGRLRGAEKLSPEEAAELFNSQQDELIEAARAHGELLQWEAFTRAYEGIEDEGTRQVIEWLHDVFGLGLIEKHLAWYLIHGRLSPQRAQAITAYIDRLLARLRPHVQDLEDAFGYEQEHLRAPISSGIEAERQEESREYYRKLAASGNAPIDEKTLKAKKRATRPTT
;
A
#
# COMPACT_ATOMS: atom_id res chain seq x y z
N TYR A 1 8.07 4.29 -21.98
CA TYR A 1 6.65 4.38 -21.62
C TYR A 1 6.30 5.63 -20.83
N VAL A 2 7.07 6.06 -19.84
CA VAL A 2 6.78 7.24 -18.98
C VAL A 2 6.68 8.63 -19.65
N THR A 3 7.01 8.73 -20.95
CA THR A 3 6.96 9.99 -21.72
C THR A 3 6.32 9.86 -23.10
N PHE A 4 5.96 8.63 -23.52
CA PHE A 4 5.65 8.36 -24.93
C PHE A 4 4.25 8.83 -25.33
N GLU A 5 3.34 9.02 -24.37
CA GLU A 5 1.96 9.48 -24.58
C GLU A 5 1.60 10.70 -23.70
N GLY A 6 2.64 11.41 -23.25
CA GLY A 6 2.54 12.47 -22.26
C GLY A 6 3.47 12.20 -21.08
N ASP A 7 4.04 13.25 -20.53
CA ASP A 7 4.82 13.16 -19.30
C ASP A 7 3.90 12.80 -18.13
N ASN A 8 4.27 11.81 -17.32
CA ASN A 8 3.45 11.31 -16.22
C ASN A 8 3.05 12.43 -15.23
N ASN A 9 3.93 13.39 -14.94
CA ASN A 9 3.59 14.47 -14.01
C ASN A 9 2.58 15.43 -14.64
N VAL A 10 2.71 15.72 -15.92
CA VAL A 10 1.72 16.52 -16.68
C VAL A 10 0.36 15.82 -16.69
N LEU A 11 0.32 14.49 -16.92
CA LEU A 11 -0.93 13.73 -16.89
C LEU A 11 -1.58 13.76 -15.49
N LEU A 12 -0.79 13.61 -14.42
CA LEU A 12 -1.28 13.71 -13.04
C LEU A 12 -1.81 15.12 -12.73
N GLN A 13 -1.15 16.17 -13.23
CA GLN A 13 -1.65 17.55 -13.09
C GLN A 13 -3.00 17.76 -13.78
N LEU A 14 -3.23 17.14 -14.95
CA LEU A 14 -4.53 17.18 -15.63
C LEU A 14 -5.62 16.49 -14.81
N VAL A 15 -5.31 15.34 -14.20
CA VAL A 15 -6.23 14.65 -13.28
C VAL A 15 -6.53 15.53 -12.07
N ALA A 16 -5.52 16.11 -11.43
CA ALA A 16 -5.69 17.00 -10.27
C ALA A 16 -6.58 18.21 -10.60
N LYS A 17 -6.36 18.83 -11.77
CA LYS A 17 -7.21 19.92 -12.26
C LYS A 17 -8.66 19.47 -12.45
N ARG A 18 -8.88 18.26 -12.98
CA ARG A 18 -10.23 17.70 -13.11
C ARG A 18 -10.89 17.51 -11.74
N LEU A 19 -10.18 16.92 -10.78
CA LEU A 19 -10.67 16.73 -9.41
C LEU A 19 -11.07 18.05 -8.74
N LEU A 20 -10.26 19.09 -8.89
CA LEU A 20 -10.58 20.43 -8.38
C LEU A 20 -11.80 21.06 -9.07
N THR A 21 -11.97 20.79 -10.36
CA THR A 21 -13.15 21.24 -11.12
C THR A 21 -14.40 20.54 -10.60
N ASP A 22 -14.36 19.22 -10.48
CA ASP A 22 -15.47 18.41 -9.96
C ASP A 22 -15.82 18.78 -8.51
N PHE A 23 -14.80 19.08 -7.68
CA PHE A 23 -15.00 19.62 -6.34
C PHE A 23 -15.71 20.97 -6.39
N SER A 24 -15.23 21.90 -7.22
CA SER A 24 -15.83 23.24 -7.36
C SER A 24 -17.28 23.17 -7.86
N ASP A 25 -17.57 22.27 -8.80
CA ASP A 25 -18.90 22.04 -9.36
C ASP A 25 -19.92 21.62 -8.30
N LYS A 26 -19.52 20.81 -7.30
CA LYS A 26 -20.38 20.44 -6.16
C LYS A 26 -20.86 21.66 -5.36
N PHE A 27 -20.15 22.78 -5.41
CA PHE A 27 -20.49 24.00 -4.67
C PHE A 27 -21.11 25.10 -5.52
N LYS A 28 -21.18 24.96 -6.85
CA LYS A 28 -21.76 25.99 -7.74
C LYS A 28 -23.24 26.25 -7.47
N ASP A 29 -23.99 25.20 -7.13
CA ASP A 29 -25.42 25.26 -6.83
C ASP A 29 -25.71 25.09 -5.33
N ALA A 30 -24.67 25.08 -4.48
CA ALA A 30 -24.83 24.88 -3.04
C ALA A 30 -25.39 26.16 -2.37
N ASP A 31 -26.43 25.99 -1.56
CA ASP A 31 -26.97 27.08 -0.75
C ASP A 31 -25.91 27.61 0.24
N ILE A 32 -26.01 28.89 0.61
CA ILE A 32 -25.11 29.57 1.55
C ILE A 32 -25.00 28.79 2.87
N GLY A 33 -26.08 28.14 3.30
CA GLY A 33 -26.08 27.23 4.46
C GLY A 33 -25.20 26.01 4.28
N ALA A 34 -25.19 25.38 3.10
CA ALA A 34 -24.35 24.22 2.80
C ALA A 34 -22.86 24.60 2.73
N LEU A 35 -22.54 25.76 2.13
CA LEU A 35 -21.18 26.31 2.16
C LEU A 35 -20.71 26.65 3.58
N ALA A 36 -21.59 27.25 4.40
CA ALA A 36 -21.27 27.58 5.79
C ALA A 36 -21.05 26.32 6.63
N SER A 37 -21.91 25.31 6.51
CA SER A 37 -21.73 24.00 7.17
C SER A 37 -20.47 23.29 6.72
N PHE A 38 -20.08 23.37 5.45
CA PHE A 38 -18.83 22.80 4.95
C PHE A 38 -17.60 23.49 5.55
N VAL A 39 -17.58 24.82 5.61
CA VAL A 39 -16.48 25.59 6.23
C VAL A 39 -16.39 25.31 7.73
N VAL A 40 -17.53 25.21 8.43
CA VAL A 40 -17.57 24.82 9.85
C VAL A 40 -17.07 23.38 10.02
N GLY A 41 -17.45 22.46 9.13
CA GLY A 41 -16.97 21.08 9.10
C GLY A 41 -15.47 21.00 8.93
N GLN A 42 -14.88 21.73 7.98
CA GLN A 42 -13.43 21.83 7.77
C GLN A 42 -12.69 22.40 8.99
N ALA A 43 -13.22 23.48 9.58
CA ALA A 43 -12.61 24.09 10.77
C ALA A 43 -12.72 23.17 12.00
N ALA A 44 -13.84 22.45 12.13
CA ALA A 44 -14.01 21.44 13.16
C ALA A 44 -13.08 20.26 12.93
N ASP A 45 -12.93 19.76 11.70
CA ASP A 45 -12.00 18.68 11.37
C ASP A 45 -10.56 19.12 11.69
N ALA A 46 -10.12 20.30 11.24
CA ALA A 46 -8.81 20.85 11.56
C ALA A 46 -8.58 21.04 13.09
N ALA A 47 -9.59 21.50 13.84
CA ALA A 47 -9.49 21.67 15.28
C ALA A 47 -9.53 20.33 16.05
N ILE A 48 -10.30 19.35 15.57
CA ILE A 48 -10.43 18.01 16.14
C ILE A 48 -9.20 17.15 15.85
N HIS A 49 -8.53 17.35 14.71
CA HIS A 49 -7.29 16.64 14.36
C HIS A 49 -6.04 17.33 14.92
N GLY A 50 -6.08 18.65 15.10
CA GLY A 50 -5.03 19.40 15.80
C GLY A 50 -5.04 19.22 17.31
N THR A 51 -6.17 18.82 17.91
CA THR A 51 -6.26 18.50 19.34
C THR A 51 -6.33 16.99 19.52
N GLY A 52 -5.30 16.37 20.09
CA GLY A 52 -5.17 14.91 20.24
C GLY A 52 -6.29 14.17 21.01
N LEU A 53 -7.40 14.83 21.35
CA LEU A 53 -8.58 14.28 22.03
C LEU A 53 -9.27 13.17 21.24
N ARG A 54 -9.41 13.30 19.91
CA ARG A 54 -9.99 12.23 19.06
C ARG A 54 -9.06 11.02 18.99
N THR A 55 -7.76 11.25 18.81
CA THR A 55 -6.73 10.20 18.84
C THR A 55 -6.74 9.48 20.18
N VAL A 56 -6.89 10.20 21.30
CA VAL A 56 -6.99 9.61 22.64
C VAL A 56 -8.26 8.78 22.80
N ALA A 57 -9.44 9.29 22.41
CA ALA A 57 -10.69 8.54 22.48
C ALA A 57 -10.65 7.26 21.62
N GLN A 58 -10.08 7.35 20.42
CA GLN A 58 -9.91 6.21 19.52
C GLN A 58 -8.88 5.21 20.06
N THR A 59 -7.77 5.69 20.64
CA THR A 59 -6.76 4.86 21.31
C THR A 59 -7.36 4.07 22.47
N ILE A 60 -8.25 4.70 23.27
CA ILE A 60 -8.96 4.03 24.38
C ILE A 60 -9.92 2.96 23.86
N LYS A 61 -10.66 3.24 22.78
CA LYS A 61 -11.53 2.25 22.13
C LYS A 61 -10.74 1.05 21.58
N ASP A 62 -9.60 1.32 20.94
CA ASP A 62 -8.74 0.29 20.34
C ASP A 62 -7.97 -0.53 21.40
N PHE A 63 -7.71 0.02 22.59
CA PHE A 63 -7.06 -0.69 23.70
C PHE A 63 -7.83 -1.95 24.15
N GLY A 64 -9.14 -2.00 23.91
CA GLY A 64 -9.99 -3.12 24.28
C GLY A 64 -9.88 -4.37 23.39
N SER A 65 -9.43 -4.26 22.13
CA SER A 65 -9.20 -5.43 21.27
C SER A 65 -8.51 -5.10 19.93
N THR A 66 -7.18 -5.18 19.88
CA THR A 66 -6.40 -5.08 18.63
C THR A 66 -6.91 -6.03 17.53
N ALA A 67 -7.35 -7.24 17.90
CA ALA A 67 -7.90 -8.21 16.95
C ALA A 67 -9.20 -7.75 16.26
N ARG A 68 -10.03 -6.95 16.95
CA ARG A 68 -11.24 -6.35 16.35
C ARG A 68 -10.87 -5.21 15.41
N SER A 69 -9.95 -4.34 15.82
CA SER A 69 -9.48 -3.24 14.97
C SER A 69 -8.84 -3.75 13.68
N VAL A 70 -8.11 -4.89 13.72
CA VAL A 70 -7.60 -5.57 12.51
C VAL A 70 -8.73 -6.14 11.65
N LYS A 71 -9.71 -6.80 12.26
CA LYS A 71 -10.86 -7.34 11.53
C LYS A 71 -11.63 -6.22 10.80
N GLU A 72 -11.86 -5.10 11.47
CA GLU A 72 -12.51 -3.92 10.88
C GLU A 72 -11.69 -3.35 9.72
N LEU A 73 -10.36 -3.27 9.84
CA LEU A 73 -9.49 -2.75 8.76
C LEU A 73 -9.49 -3.62 7.49
N ARG A 74 -9.78 -4.92 7.62
CA ARG A 74 -9.93 -5.81 6.47
C ARG A 74 -11.22 -5.52 5.69
N GLU A 75 -12.27 -5.05 6.36
CA GLU A 75 -13.57 -4.88 5.71
C GLU A 75 -13.44 -3.95 4.50
N THR A 76 -13.88 -4.45 3.34
CA THR A 76 -13.81 -3.75 2.04
C THR A 76 -14.34 -2.32 2.14
N ASN A 77 -15.42 -2.11 2.90
CA ASN A 77 -16.00 -0.79 3.13
C ASN A 77 -15.06 0.14 3.91
N VAL A 78 -14.36 -0.36 4.93
CA VAL A 78 -13.41 0.44 5.72
C VAL A 78 -12.20 0.85 4.88
N GLN A 79 -11.67 -0.06 4.06
CA GLN A 79 -10.60 0.28 3.12
C GLN A 79 -11.06 1.35 2.12
N ARG A 80 -12.27 1.19 1.56
CA ARG A 80 -12.87 2.17 0.65
C ARG A 80 -13.00 3.54 1.30
N GLU A 81 -13.52 3.60 2.52
CA GLU A 81 -13.69 4.83 3.28
C GLU A 81 -12.35 5.54 3.50
N LEU A 82 -11.31 4.81 3.94
CA LEU A 82 -9.98 5.39 4.16
C LEU A 82 -9.32 5.91 2.87
N LEU A 83 -9.45 5.18 1.76
CA LEU A 83 -8.89 5.60 0.48
C LEU A 83 -9.66 6.79 -0.10
N THR A 84 -11.00 6.78 0.01
CA THR A 84 -11.87 7.87 -0.47
C THR A 84 -11.65 9.15 0.34
N ASP A 85 -11.67 9.06 1.67
CA ASP A 85 -11.44 10.19 2.57
C ASP A 85 -10.08 10.84 2.34
N ARG A 86 -9.03 10.05 2.03
CA ARG A 86 -7.72 10.60 1.66
C ARG A 86 -7.80 11.47 0.41
N VAL A 87 -8.45 10.99 -0.65
CA VAL A 87 -8.63 11.77 -1.89
C VAL A 87 -9.44 13.04 -1.61
N GLU A 88 -10.58 12.91 -0.93
CA GLU A 88 -11.47 14.04 -0.67
C GLU A 88 -10.82 15.11 0.20
N THR A 89 -10.08 14.71 1.24
CA THR A 89 -9.35 15.62 2.13
C THR A 89 -8.26 16.37 1.34
N MET A 90 -7.45 15.66 0.56
CA MET A 90 -6.39 16.29 -0.24
C MET A 90 -6.94 17.29 -1.26
N VAL A 91 -8.03 16.94 -1.95
CA VAL A 91 -8.69 17.83 -2.92
C VAL A 91 -9.32 19.04 -2.22
N SER A 92 -9.96 18.83 -1.07
CA SER A 92 -10.55 19.89 -0.24
C SER A 92 -9.52 20.91 0.23
N ASP A 93 -8.37 20.43 0.73
CA ASP A 93 -7.26 21.27 1.18
C ASP A 93 -6.66 22.07 0.03
N LEU A 94 -6.42 21.43 -1.13
CA LEU A 94 -5.96 22.11 -2.33
C LEU A 94 -6.94 23.19 -2.80
N ALA A 95 -8.23 22.88 -2.84
CA ALA A 95 -9.26 23.86 -3.19
C ALA A 95 -9.31 25.04 -2.20
N GLY A 96 -9.06 24.77 -0.91
CA GLY A 96 -8.89 25.80 0.11
C GLY A 96 -7.69 26.72 -0.14
N ARG A 97 -6.53 26.16 -0.50
CA ARG A 97 -5.29 26.91 -0.77
C ARG A 97 -5.33 27.69 -2.09
N LEU A 98 -6.04 27.16 -3.09
CA LEU A 98 -6.23 27.81 -4.39
C LEU A 98 -7.42 28.77 -4.40
N ARG A 99 -8.14 28.90 -3.28
CA ARG A 99 -9.29 29.80 -3.16
C ARG A 99 -8.85 31.24 -3.38
N GLY A 100 -9.53 31.97 -4.26
CA GLY A 100 -9.21 33.35 -4.57
C GLY A 100 -8.22 33.52 -5.71
N ALA A 101 -7.69 32.42 -6.27
CA ALA A 101 -6.88 32.47 -7.50
C ALA A 101 -7.63 33.15 -8.65
N GLU A 102 -8.97 33.07 -8.67
CA GLU A 102 -9.81 33.74 -9.67
C GLU A 102 -9.80 35.28 -9.59
N LYS A 103 -9.30 35.84 -8.48
CA LYS A 103 -9.21 37.29 -8.24
C LYS A 103 -7.80 37.84 -8.51
N LEU A 104 -6.83 36.97 -8.76
CA LEU A 104 -5.44 37.34 -9.02
C LEU A 104 -5.23 37.65 -10.50
N SER A 105 -4.11 38.30 -10.83
CA SER A 105 -3.66 38.38 -12.22
C SER A 105 -3.32 36.96 -12.74
N PRO A 106 -3.32 36.73 -14.07
CA PRO A 106 -2.98 35.42 -14.63
C PRO A 106 -1.59 34.90 -14.21
N GLU A 107 -0.62 35.80 -14.05
CA GLU A 107 0.75 35.47 -13.63
C GLU A 107 0.77 35.01 -12.18
N GLU A 108 0.17 35.79 -11.27
CA GLU A 108 0.07 35.44 -9.84
C GLU A 108 -0.75 34.17 -9.59
N ALA A 109 -1.83 33.96 -10.36
CA ALA A 109 -2.64 32.75 -10.29
C ALA A 109 -1.84 31.51 -10.73
N ALA A 110 -1.01 31.64 -11.77
CA ALA A 110 -0.13 30.58 -12.23
C ALA A 110 0.97 30.28 -11.20
N GLU A 111 1.56 31.29 -10.57
CA GLU A 111 2.53 31.11 -9.48
C GLU A 111 1.91 30.42 -8.26
N LEU A 112 0.71 30.83 -7.84
CA LEU A 112 -0.02 30.18 -6.76
C LEU A 112 -0.32 28.71 -7.10
N PHE A 113 -0.81 28.43 -8.31
CA PHE A 113 -1.02 27.05 -8.76
C PHE A 113 0.28 26.24 -8.77
N ASN A 114 1.36 26.83 -9.27
CA ASN A 114 2.66 26.18 -9.33
C ASN A 114 3.22 25.86 -7.94
N SER A 115 2.94 26.70 -6.95
CA SER A 115 3.34 26.45 -5.55
C SER A 115 2.69 25.20 -4.93
N GLN A 116 1.61 24.68 -5.54
CA GLN A 116 0.87 23.50 -5.06
C GLN A 116 1.10 22.25 -5.93
N GLN A 117 2.10 22.26 -6.84
CA GLN A 117 2.30 21.18 -7.81
C GLN A 117 2.50 19.80 -7.17
N ASP A 118 3.26 19.73 -6.08
CA ASP A 118 3.54 18.47 -5.39
C ASP A 118 2.24 17.87 -4.85
N GLU A 119 1.46 18.65 -4.11
CA GLU A 119 0.19 18.20 -3.56
C GLU A 119 -0.85 17.88 -4.64
N LEU A 120 -0.88 18.62 -5.74
CA LEU A 120 -1.73 18.31 -6.90
C LEU A 120 -1.40 16.92 -7.46
N ILE A 121 -0.11 16.64 -7.67
CA ILE A 121 0.37 15.34 -8.17
C ILE A 121 0.02 14.24 -7.17
N GLU A 122 0.23 14.45 -5.88
CA GLU A 122 -0.08 13.46 -4.85
C GLU A 122 -1.59 13.20 -4.73
N ALA A 123 -2.44 14.22 -4.87
CA ALA A 123 -3.90 14.04 -4.87
C ALA A 123 -4.36 13.23 -6.09
N ALA A 124 -3.78 13.49 -7.27
CA ALA A 124 -4.04 12.69 -8.47
C ALA A 124 -3.58 11.23 -8.31
N ARG A 125 -2.42 11.00 -7.69
CA ARG A 125 -1.94 9.64 -7.38
C ARG A 125 -2.89 8.93 -6.42
N ALA A 126 -3.32 9.59 -5.35
CA ALA A 126 -4.29 9.05 -4.41
C ALA A 126 -5.59 8.63 -5.11
N HIS A 127 -6.08 9.46 -6.04
CA HIS A 127 -7.26 9.12 -6.84
C HIS A 127 -7.01 7.91 -7.75
N GLY A 128 -5.87 7.85 -8.42
CA GLY A 128 -5.49 6.68 -9.24
C GLY A 128 -5.35 5.40 -8.42
N GLU A 129 -4.83 5.47 -7.19
CA GLU A 129 -4.75 4.35 -6.25
C GLU A 129 -6.14 3.87 -5.83
N LEU A 130 -7.06 4.80 -5.52
CA LEU A 130 -8.46 4.48 -5.23
C LEU A 130 -9.15 3.79 -6.41
N LEU A 131 -8.98 4.30 -7.64
CA LEU A 131 -9.57 3.69 -8.84
C LEU A 131 -9.04 2.27 -9.11
N GLN A 132 -7.74 2.03 -8.88
CA GLN A 132 -7.16 0.69 -8.98
C GLN A 132 -7.78 -0.25 -7.94
N TRP A 133 -7.91 0.21 -6.70
CA TRP A 133 -8.53 -0.58 -5.64
C TRP A 133 -10.00 -0.90 -5.96
N GLU A 134 -10.79 0.08 -6.41
CA GLU A 134 -12.19 -0.13 -6.79
C GLU A 134 -12.33 -1.07 -7.99
N ALA A 135 -11.44 -0.97 -8.99
CA ALA A 135 -11.41 -1.87 -10.12
C ALA A 135 -11.08 -3.30 -9.70
N PHE A 136 -10.12 -3.48 -8.80
CA PHE A 136 -9.78 -4.78 -8.25
C PHE A 136 -10.97 -5.35 -7.45
N THR A 137 -11.58 -4.57 -6.56
CA THR A 137 -12.78 -5.00 -5.81
C THR A 137 -13.87 -5.52 -6.74
N ARG A 138 -14.23 -4.78 -7.79
CA ARG A 138 -15.25 -5.20 -8.77
C ARG A 138 -14.87 -6.51 -9.48
N ALA A 139 -13.61 -6.68 -9.85
CA ALA A 139 -13.14 -7.88 -10.53
C ALA A 139 -13.18 -9.11 -9.60
N TYR A 140 -12.73 -8.94 -8.36
CA TYR A 140 -12.74 -9.97 -7.32
C TYR A 140 -14.17 -10.43 -6.97
N GLU A 141 -15.11 -9.50 -6.85
CA GLU A 141 -16.52 -9.80 -6.53
C GLU A 141 -17.20 -10.66 -7.60
N GLY A 142 -16.69 -10.67 -8.84
CA GLY A 142 -17.21 -11.47 -9.94
C GLY A 142 -16.66 -12.90 -10.02
N ILE A 143 -15.77 -13.32 -9.13
CA ILE A 143 -15.17 -14.66 -9.15
C ILE A 143 -16.14 -15.69 -8.54
N GLU A 144 -16.50 -16.71 -9.32
CA GLU A 144 -17.45 -17.76 -8.88
C GLU A 144 -16.78 -18.92 -8.15
N ASP A 145 -15.56 -19.31 -8.55
CA ASP A 145 -14.82 -20.39 -7.90
C ASP A 145 -14.34 -19.96 -6.52
N GLU A 146 -14.81 -20.64 -5.46
CA GLU A 146 -14.55 -20.24 -4.07
C GLU A 146 -13.06 -20.31 -3.69
N GLY A 147 -12.32 -21.28 -4.24
CA GLY A 147 -10.89 -21.42 -3.98
C GLY A 147 -10.09 -20.25 -4.57
N THR A 148 -10.33 -19.96 -5.85
CA THR A 148 -9.75 -18.81 -6.56
C THR A 148 -10.14 -17.51 -5.87
N ARG A 149 -11.42 -17.37 -5.53
CA ARG A 149 -11.95 -16.20 -4.84
C ARG A 149 -11.22 -15.96 -3.53
N GLN A 150 -10.98 -16.99 -2.73
CA GLN A 150 -10.28 -16.85 -1.45
C GLN A 150 -8.82 -16.39 -1.62
N VAL A 151 -8.09 -16.91 -2.62
CA VAL A 151 -6.71 -16.50 -2.88
C VAL A 151 -6.66 -15.05 -3.39
N ILE A 152 -7.56 -14.70 -4.31
CA ILE A 152 -7.67 -13.34 -4.85
C ILE A 152 -8.13 -12.34 -3.77
N GLU A 153 -8.98 -12.76 -2.83
CA GLU A 153 -9.35 -11.94 -1.66
C GLU A 153 -8.10 -11.59 -0.84
N TRP A 154 -7.21 -12.54 -0.57
CA TRP A 154 -5.97 -12.23 0.16
C TRP A 154 -5.06 -11.28 -0.62
N LEU A 155 -4.97 -11.44 -1.94
CA LEU A 155 -4.19 -10.54 -2.80
C LEU A 155 -4.80 -9.13 -2.83
N HIS A 156 -6.13 -9.03 -2.90
CA HIS A 156 -6.89 -7.78 -2.82
C HIS A 156 -6.68 -7.09 -1.47
N ASP A 157 -6.77 -7.84 -0.37
CA ASP A 157 -6.52 -7.32 0.98
C ASP A 157 -5.07 -6.82 1.12
N VAL A 158 -4.08 -7.57 0.61
CA VAL A 158 -2.67 -7.12 0.59
C VAL A 158 -2.50 -5.84 -0.23
N PHE A 159 -3.17 -5.74 -1.38
CA PHE A 159 -3.10 -4.54 -2.21
C PHE A 159 -3.68 -3.32 -1.48
N GLY A 160 -4.90 -3.40 -0.96
CA GLY A 160 -5.56 -2.28 -0.28
C GLY A 160 -4.86 -1.87 1.01
N LEU A 161 -4.47 -2.84 1.84
CA LEU A 161 -3.70 -2.57 3.05
C LEU A 161 -2.30 -2.04 2.75
N GLY A 162 -1.66 -2.50 1.66
CA GLY A 162 -0.38 -1.99 1.21
C GLY A 162 -0.44 -0.53 0.75
N LEU A 163 -1.53 -0.11 0.11
CA LEU A 163 -1.77 1.30 -0.21
C LEU A 163 -1.91 2.15 1.07
N ILE A 164 -2.64 1.65 2.06
CA ILE A 164 -2.79 2.34 3.36
C ILE A 164 -1.44 2.38 4.10
N GLU A 165 -0.69 1.28 4.09
CA GLU A 165 0.63 1.15 4.71
C GLU A 165 1.63 2.17 4.13
N LYS A 166 1.69 2.23 2.79
CA LYS A 166 2.54 3.17 2.05
C LYS A 166 2.32 4.63 2.46
N HIS A 167 1.09 4.99 2.84
CA HIS A 167 0.69 6.34 3.21
C HIS A 167 0.38 6.51 4.70
N LEU A 168 0.88 5.63 5.58
CA LEU A 168 0.60 5.63 7.01
C LEU A 168 0.83 6.98 7.70
N ALA A 169 1.91 7.68 7.34
CA ALA A 169 2.22 8.99 7.90
C ALA A 169 1.08 9.99 7.68
N TRP A 170 0.49 10.00 6.48
CA TRP A 170 -0.65 10.86 6.17
C TRP A 170 -1.85 10.51 7.06
N TYR A 171 -2.21 9.22 7.15
CA TYR A 171 -3.35 8.77 7.95
C TYR A 171 -3.19 9.04 9.45
N LEU A 172 -1.96 8.95 9.98
CA LEU A 172 -1.65 9.28 11.37
C LEU A 172 -1.74 10.79 11.64
N ILE A 173 -1.16 11.62 10.76
CA ILE A 173 -1.17 13.08 10.87
C ILE A 173 -2.61 13.62 10.81
N HIS A 174 -3.46 13.04 9.95
CA HIS A 174 -4.86 13.43 9.80
C HIS A 174 -5.80 12.69 10.79
N GLY A 175 -5.27 11.98 11.78
CA GLY A 175 -6.08 11.34 12.83
C GLY A 175 -7.03 10.24 12.34
N ARG A 176 -6.82 9.70 11.14
CA ARG A 176 -7.64 8.64 10.51
C ARG A 176 -7.29 7.25 11.02
N LEU A 177 -6.05 7.07 11.46
CA LEU A 177 -5.58 5.85 12.10
C LEU A 177 -4.90 6.16 13.43
N SER A 178 -5.07 5.27 14.42
CA SER A 178 -4.28 5.27 15.64
C SER A 178 -2.92 4.59 15.37
N PRO A 179 -1.85 4.90 16.14
CA PRO A 179 -0.57 4.19 16.03
C PRO A 179 -0.70 2.66 16.18
N GLN A 180 -1.61 2.21 17.04
CA GLN A 180 -1.88 0.79 17.26
C GLN A 180 -2.50 0.14 16.01
N ARG A 181 -3.47 0.82 15.38
CA ARG A 181 -4.06 0.36 14.10
C ARG A 181 -3.02 0.34 13.00
N ALA A 182 -2.17 1.36 12.90
CA ALA A 182 -1.07 1.41 11.94
C ALA A 182 -0.11 0.22 12.06
N GLN A 183 0.36 -0.10 13.27
CA GLN A 183 1.20 -1.28 13.50
C GLN A 183 0.48 -2.60 13.17
N ALA A 184 -0.82 -2.64 13.41
CA ALA A 184 -1.62 -3.83 13.16
C ALA A 184 -1.82 -4.10 11.65
N ILE A 185 -1.77 -3.07 10.80
CA ILE A 185 -1.81 -3.21 9.34
C ILE A 185 -0.60 -4.00 8.84
N THR A 186 0.63 -3.58 9.18
CA THR A 186 1.88 -4.26 8.78
C THR A 186 1.87 -5.73 9.21
N ALA A 187 1.56 -5.99 10.48
CA ALA A 187 1.52 -7.36 11.00
C ALA A 187 0.43 -8.22 10.34
N TYR A 188 -0.62 -7.61 9.78
CA TYR A 188 -1.66 -8.33 9.06
C TYR A 188 -1.28 -8.61 7.62
N ILE A 189 -0.62 -7.66 6.94
CA ILE A 189 -0.01 -7.89 5.62
C ILE A 189 0.94 -9.09 5.69
N ASP A 190 1.82 -9.17 6.69
CA ASP A 190 2.74 -10.31 6.87
C ASP A 190 2.00 -11.66 6.96
N ARG A 191 0.85 -11.70 7.64
CA ARG A 191 0.02 -12.92 7.75
C ARG A 191 -0.64 -13.28 6.43
N LEU A 192 -1.10 -12.29 5.66
CA LEU A 192 -1.67 -12.52 4.34
C LEU A 192 -0.61 -13.00 3.35
N LEU A 193 0.60 -12.42 3.39
CA LEU A 193 1.73 -12.89 2.59
C LEU A 193 2.09 -14.34 2.93
N ALA A 194 2.07 -14.72 4.21
CA ALA A 194 2.27 -16.11 4.61
C ALA A 194 1.18 -17.06 4.09
N ARG A 195 -0.07 -16.60 3.97
CA ARG A 195 -1.18 -17.36 3.37
C ARG A 195 -1.10 -17.44 1.85
N LEU A 196 -0.65 -16.38 1.19
CA LEU A 196 -0.43 -16.34 -0.25
C LEU A 196 0.77 -17.19 -0.67
N ARG A 197 1.78 -17.33 0.20
CA ARG A 197 3.06 -17.99 -0.12
C ARG A 197 2.94 -19.36 -0.82
N PRO A 198 2.03 -20.27 -0.43
CA PRO A 198 1.85 -21.55 -1.13
C PRO A 198 1.24 -21.41 -2.53
N HIS A 199 0.55 -20.31 -2.81
CA HIS A 199 -0.19 -20.05 -4.05
C HIS A 199 0.53 -19.09 -5.01
N VAL A 200 1.69 -18.55 -4.63
CA VAL A 200 2.41 -17.56 -5.46
C VAL A 200 2.73 -18.14 -6.84
N GLN A 201 3.15 -19.40 -6.92
CA GLN A 201 3.42 -20.03 -8.21
C GLN A 201 2.15 -20.14 -9.06
N ASP A 202 1.02 -20.52 -8.47
CA ASP A 202 -0.27 -20.61 -9.18
C ASP A 202 -0.68 -19.24 -9.75
N LEU A 203 -0.45 -18.15 -9.01
CA LEU A 203 -0.71 -16.78 -9.45
C LEU A 203 0.22 -16.34 -10.58
N GLU A 204 1.49 -16.73 -10.54
CA GLU A 204 2.46 -16.45 -11.60
C GLU A 204 2.16 -17.26 -12.87
N ASP A 205 1.84 -18.54 -12.73
CA ASP A 205 1.51 -19.45 -13.83
C ASP A 205 0.24 -19.00 -14.55
N ALA A 206 -0.71 -18.37 -13.84
CA ALA A 206 -1.94 -17.84 -14.41
C ALA A 206 -1.72 -16.74 -15.47
N PHE A 207 -0.55 -16.09 -15.52
CA PHE A 207 -0.20 -15.18 -16.62
C PHE A 207 0.02 -15.90 -17.96
N GLY A 208 0.24 -17.22 -17.94
CA GLY A 208 0.41 -18.03 -19.14
C GLY A 208 1.72 -17.78 -19.90
N TYR A 209 2.74 -17.23 -19.23
CA TYR A 209 4.04 -17.03 -19.85
C TYR A 209 4.83 -18.33 -19.90
N GLU A 210 5.42 -18.57 -21.07
CA GLU A 210 6.33 -19.69 -21.30
C GLU A 210 7.78 -19.21 -21.23
N GLN A 211 8.74 -20.15 -21.15
CA GLN A 211 10.15 -19.81 -21.03
C GLN A 211 10.68 -18.96 -22.20
N GLU A 212 10.11 -19.12 -23.40
CA GLU A 212 10.43 -18.32 -24.60
C GLU A 212 9.95 -16.86 -24.50
N HIS A 213 8.88 -16.62 -23.74
CA HIS A 213 8.37 -15.31 -23.40
C HIS A 213 9.24 -14.65 -22.32
N LEU A 214 9.59 -15.41 -21.28
CA LEU A 214 10.37 -14.92 -20.12
C LEU A 214 11.82 -14.60 -20.49
N ARG A 215 12.46 -15.43 -21.33
CA ARG A 215 13.85 -15.28 -21.79
C ARG A 215 14.86 -15.09 -20.65
N ALA A 216 14.55 -15.63 -19.48
CA ALA A 216 15.33 -15.47 -18.27
C ALA A 216 15.76 -16.87 -17.77
N PRO A 217 17.05 -17.24 -17.85
CA PRO A 217 17.48 -18.57 -17.40
C PRO A 217 17.12 -18.89 -15.95
N ILE A 218 17.01 -17.87 -15.09
CA ILE A 218 16.61 -18.04 -13.69
C ILE A 218 15.18 -18.59 -13.51
N SER A 219 14.29 -18.44 -14.51
CA SER A 219 12.91 -18.96 -14.47
C SER A 219 12.78 -20.36 -15.06
N SER A 220 13.83 -20.94 -15.64
CA SER A 220 13.73 -22.19 -16.39
C SER A 220 13.73 -23.45 -15.53
N GLY A 221 13.77 -23.31 -14.19
CA GLY A 221 13.97 -24.43 -13.26
C GLY A 221 15.41 -24.93 -13.15
N ILE A 222 16.35 -24.40 -13.93
CA ILE A 222 17.76 -24.85 -13.93
C ILE A 222 18.42 -24.74 -12.55
N GLU A 223 18.01 -23.77 -11.73
CA GLU A 223 18.53 -23.66 -10.37
C GLU A 223 18.05 -24.81 -9.47
N ALA A 224 16.82 -25.30 -9.66
CA ALA A 224 16.32 -26.46 -8.92
C ALA A 224 17.12 -27.72 -9.26
N GLU A 225 17.44 -27.93 -10.55
CA GLU A 225 18.31 -29.00 -11.02
C GLU A 225 19.70 -28.90 -10.39
N ARG A 226 20.34 -27.72 -10.44
CA ARG A 226 21.66 -27.48 -9.84
C ARG A 226 21.66 -27.75 -8.33
N GLN A 227 20.59 -27.38 -7.64
CA GLN A 227 20.46 -27.66 -6.21
C GLN A 227 20.26 -29.15 -5.94
N GLU A 228 19.53 -29.87 -6.78
CA GLU A 228 19.37 -31.33 -6.67
C GLU A 228 20.69 -32.06 -6.89
N GLU A 229 21.41 -31.73 -7.97
CA GLU A 229 22.75 -32.26 -8.25
C GLU A 229 23.71 -32.03 -7.08
N SER A 230 23.70 -30.82 -6.52
CA SER A 230 24.50 -30.46 -5.34
C SER A 230 24.12 -31.32 -4.13
N ARG A 231 22.82 -31.46 -3.81
CA ARG A 231 22.34 -32.31 -2.71
C ARG A 231 22.74 -33.77 -2.89
N GLU A 232 22.63 -34.30 -4.11
CA GLU A 232 23.04 -35.67 -4.42
C GLU A 232 24.55 -35.88 -4.29
N TYR A 233 25.35 -34.93 -4.77
CA TYR A 233 26.80 -34.96 -4.63
C TYR A 233 27.20 -35.04 -3.15
N TYR A 234 26.65 -34.17 -2.29
CA TYR A 234 26.94 -34.21 -0.86
C TYR A 234 26.44 -35.49 -0.18
N ARG A 235 25.30 -36.04 -0.61
CA ARG A 235 24.80 -37.34 -0.12
C ARG A 235 25.76 -38.48 -0.46
N LYS A 236 26.25 -38.55 -1.70
CA LYS A 236 27.23 -39.55 -2.16
C LYS A 236 28.56 -39.37 -1.44
N LEU A 237 29.01 -38.13 -1.27
CA LEU A 237 30.25 -37.80 -0.56
C LEU A 237 30.20 -38.25 0.91
N ALA A 238 29.08 -38.01 1.60
CA ALA A 238 28.84 -38.50 2.96
C ALA A 238 28.83 -40.04 3.03
N ALA A 239 28.13 -40.71 2.11
CA ALA A 239 28.07 -42.18 2.08
C ALA A 239 29.42 -42.85 1.76
N SER A 240 30.28 -42.18 0.99
CA SER A 240 31.60 -42.71 0.60
C SER A 240 32.64 -42.69 1.72
N GLY A 241 32.37 -41.99 2.83
CA GLY A 241 33.35 -41.77 3.90
C GLY A 241 34.46 -40.75 3.57
N ASN A 242 34.51 -40.23 2.34
CA ASN A 242 35.45 -39.19 1.91
C ASN A 242 34.97 -37.76 2.20
N ALA A 243 33.90 -37.61 2.99
CA ALA A 243 33.38 -36.30 3.35
C ALA A 243 34.41 -35.49 4.16
N PRO A 244 34.59 -34.20 3.83
CA PRO A 244 35.41 -33.29 4.64
C PRO A 244 34.95 -33.32 6.09
N ILE A 245 35.91 -33.35 7.02
CA ILE A 245 35.62 -33.29 8.45
C ILE A 245 35.05 -31.89 8.75
N ASP A 246 33.87 -31.84 9.36
CA ASP A 246 33.22 -30.58 9.74
C ASP A 246 34.13 -29.71 10.61
N GLU A 247 34.14 -28.40 10.34
CA GLU A 247 35.02 -27.44 11.02
C GLU A 247 34.78 -27.40 12.53
N LYS A 248 33.54 -27.59 13.00
CA LYS A 248 33.23 -27.69 14.43
C LYS A 248 33.84 -28.93 15.04
N THR A 249 33.83 -30.06 14.33
CA THR A 249 34.47 -31.31 14.78
C THR A 249 36.00 -31.16 14.85
N LEU A 250 36.61 -30.45 13.89
CA LEU A 250 38.03 -30.10 13.93
C LEU A 250 38.37 -29.17 15.09
N LYS A 251 37.56 -28.12 15.33
CA LYS A 251 37.73 -27.17 16.46
C LYS A 251 37.55 -27.86 17.81
N ALA A 252 36.59 -28.79 17.94
CA ALA A 252 36.37 -29.57 19.16
C ALA A 252 37.57 -30.49 19.47
N LYS A 253 38.08 -31.21 18.46
CA LYS A 253 39.33 -31.99 18.62
C LYS A 253 40.51 -31.11 19.04
N LYS A 254 40.72 -29.96 18.39
CA LYS A 254 41.78 -29.00 18.75
C LYS A 254 41.65 -28.47 20.19
N ARG A 255 40.43 -28.23 20.66
CA ARG A 255 40.16 -27.82 22.05
C ARG A 255 40.44 -28.94 23.06
N ALA A 256 40.06 -30.18 22.74
CA ALA A 256 40.32 -31.33 23.60
C ALA A 256 41.82 -31.69 23.70
N THR A 257 42.60 -31.40 22.67
CA THR A 257 44.07 -31.63 22.66
C THR A 257 44.88 -30.45 23.18
N ARG A 258 44.25 -29.35 23.62
CA ARG A 258 44.97 -28.22 24.20
C ARG A 258 45.35 -28.55 25.66
N PRO A 259 46.62 -28.49 26.06
CA PRO A 259 47.00 -28.70 27.46
C PRO A 259 46.35 -27.62 28.33
N THR A 260 45.72 -28.02 29.43
CA THR A 260 45.25 -27.10 30.47
C THR A 260 46.46 -26.55 31.23
N THR A 261 46.88 -25.34 30.87
CA THR A 261 47.71 -24.45 31.70
C THR A 261 46.83 -23.48 32.45
#